data_AF-A0AB35YAW9-F1
#
_entry.id   AF-A0AB35YAW9-F1
#
_cell.length_a   1.000
_cell.length_b   1.000
_cell.length_c   1.000
_cell.angle_alpha   90.00
_cell.angle_beta   90.00
_cell.angle_gamma   90.00
#
_symmetry.space_group_name_H-M   'P 1'
#
loop_
_entity.id
_entity.type
_entity.pdbx_description
1 polymer ?
#
loop_
_entity_poly.entity_id
_entity_poly.type
_entity_poly.pdbx_seq_one_letter_code
_entity_poly.pdbx_strand_id
1 'polypeptide(L)'
;MKNKKKLALLSLVAVPSLLYSAPASAANVTGQPSTAYIYSSSYYNSKVSNVVQMINNINNTTSTFQVNLEAALKAYNALTELEKQYVTNYSTLSAHQQTRIAYRKLAAQIEDKLNSVESTAVNYYQNVMETRDWYNTLNAAQKSFVSDSAKKILTSYISPNTSVDKVVNKIQLINSSRLTFHKDVADARAELNALRRFSNISLPVGIEQLLLDAEQLVLKDKASAKEVEDAIAALSPKTSTAQDVQEVKTAFEGLTPVQQQLVPNVWTLVDFVQGKYTLPTKDNVPKTPVLSDKAAVPGKTTAMTKNKNIYTAKINVADSEIDTERFILTTKNKMTIIIPPLYTLVNEDEGVIDIQVTKRGNRITLQATLNKKQITFDANMEIIIEGLSANSSINHLNDFGKQVPADFIVSGNRHIIQTTTPGTFQIIRN
;
A
#
# COMPACT_ATOMS: atom_id res chain seq x y z
N MET A 1 -19.83 -8.64 11.87
CA MET A 1 -20.18 -7.65 12.90
C MET A 1 -18.92 -7.12 13.55
N LYS A 2 -18.82 -5.79 13.62
CA LYS A 2 -17.74 -4.98 14.19
C LYS A 2 -17.23 -5.49 15.54
N ASN A 3 -15.93 -5.52 15.74
CA ASN A 3 -15.31 -5.20 17.03
C ASN A 3 -14.08 -4.30 16.82
N LYS A 4 -14.38 -3.02 16.55
CA LYS A 4 -13.47 -1.91 16.85
C LYS A 4 -13.52 -1.67 18.36
N LYS A 5 -12.38 -1.21 18.91
CA LYS A 5 -12.14 -0.60 20.23
C LYS A 5 -11.65 -1.57 21.32
N LYS A 6 -10.32 -1.58 21.52
CA LYS A 6 -9.71 -1.24 22.81
C LYS A 6 -8.39 -0.48 22.58
N LEU A 7 -8.55 0.79 22.21
CA LEU A 7 -7.57 1.85 22.45
C LEU A 7 -8.04 2.53 23.75
N ALA A 8 -7.28 2.41 24.84
CA ALA A 8 -7.23 3.31 25.99
C ALA A 8 -6.75 2.55 27.24
N LEU A 9 -5.51 2.82 27.65
CA LEU A 9 -5.19 3.37 28.97
C LEU A 9 -3.77 3.94 28.91
N LEU A 10 -3.65 5.08 28.21
CA LEU A 10 -2.69 6.10 28.59
C LEU A 10 -3.21 6.69 29.90
N SER A 11 -2.63 6.33 31.03
CA SER A 11 -2.78 7.10 32.26
C SER A 11 -1.41 7.64 32.69
N LEU A 12 -1.23 8.91 32.32
CA LEU A 12 -0.51 9.95 33.05
C LEU A 12 0.38 9.47 34.20
N VAL A 13 1.70 9.58 34.01
CA VAL A 13 2.53 10.20 35.04
C VAL A 13 3.26 11.33 34.34
N ALA A 14 2.72 12.54 34.52
CA ALA A 14 3.45 13.76 34.23
C ALA A 14 4.68 13.76 35.14
N VAL A 15 5.87 13.63 34.55
CA VAL A 15 7.10 14.02 35.22
C VAL A 15 7.31 15.48 34.85
N PRO A 16 7.32 16.42 35.81
CA PRO A 16 7.72 17.79 35.52
C PRO A 16 9.18 17.75 35.06
N SER A 17 9.41 18.17 33.83
CA SER A 17 10.74 18.49 33.32
C SER A 17 11.28 19.66 34.13
N LEU A 18 12.18 19.39 35.09
CA LEU A 18 13.02 20.45 35.68
C LEU A 18 14.07 20.82 34.64
N LEU A 19 13.81 21.91 33.90
CA LEU A 19 14.81 22.59 33.11
C LEU A 19 15.89 23.15 34.06
N TYR A 20 17.11 22.70 33.83
CA TYR A 20 18.33 23.19 34.45
C TYR A 20 18.69 24.53 33.81
N SER A 21 18.58 25.64 34.56
CA SER A 21 19.18 26.92 34.19
C SER A 21 20.29 27.26 35.19
N ALA A 22 21.50 27.44 34.67
CA ALA A 22 22.68 27.94 35.38
C ALA A 22 22.48 29.42 35.83
N PRO A 23 23.31 29.93 36.78
CA PRO A 23 22.93 31.05 37.63
C PRO A 23 23.21 32.43 37.01
N ALA A 24 22.43 33.42 37.43
CA ALA A 24 22.75 34.84 37.27
C ALA A 24 22.76 35.52 38.65
N SER A 25 23.80 36.33 38.86
CA SER A 25 24.18 36.97 40.12
C SER A 25 23.26 38.13 40.56
N ALA A 26 23.31 38.35 41.88
CA ALA A 26 23.23 39.61 42.62
C ALA A 26 21.89 40.35 42.78
N ALA A 27 21.40 40.38 44.03
CA ALA A 27 21.01 41.63 44.70
C ALA A 27 20.97 41.42 46.24
N ASN A 28 21.65 42.32 46.95
CA ASN A 28 21.62 42.49 48.41
C ASN A 28 20.24 42.93 48.90
N VAL A 29 19.74 42.35 50.01
CA VAL A 29 18.90 43.06 50.98
C VAL A 29 19.31 42.63 52.40
N THR A 30 19.68 43.64 53.19
CA THR A 30 20.11 43.61 54.58
C THR A 30 18.96 43.44 55.57
N GLY A 31 19.11 42.50 56.52
CA GLY A 31 18.28 42.36 57.73
C GLY A 31 18.88 41.33 58.70
N GLN A 32 19.18 41.75 59.93
CA GLN A 32 19.90 41.03 61.00
C GLN A 32 19.11 39.83 61.62
N PRO A 33 19.78 38.95 62.39
CA PRO A 33 19.57 37.51 62.38
C PRO A 33 18.48 37.05 63.36
N SER A 34 17.66 36.11 62.94
CA SER A 34 16.84 35.30 63.85
C SER A 34 17.36 33.88 63.82
N THR A 35 18.02 33.51 64.90
CA THR A 35 18.47 32.16 65.25
C THR A 35 17.28 31.20 65.32
N ALA A 36 16.93 30.58 64.20
CA ALA A 36 16.00 29.45 64.14
C ALA A 36 16.80 28.15 63.94
N TYR A 37 17.24 27.61 65.07
CA TYR A 37 17.46 26.18 65.33
C TYR A 37 18.23 25.38 64.26
N ILE A 38 19.52 25.26 64.54
CA ILE A 38 20.32 24.06 64.29
C ILE A 38 19.59 22.86 64.93
N TYR A 39 18.62 22.27 64.25
CA TYR A 39 17.94 21.04 64.68
C TYR A 39 17.94 19.94 63.60
N SER A 40 18.61 20.13 62.46
CA SER A 40 18.33 19.31 61.27
C SER A 40 19.53 18.71 60.53
N SER A 41 20.79 19.08 60.79
CA SER A 41 21.89 18.56 59.95
C SER A 41 22.20 17.06 60.20
N SER A 42 22.06 16.54 61.42
CA SER A 42 22.41 15.15 61.74
C SER A 42 21.30 14.13 61.47
N TYR A 43 20.02 14.50 61.68
CA TYR A 43 18.87 13.60 61.52
C TYR A 43 18.46 13.43 60.04
N TYR A 44 18.39 14.53 59.28
CA TYR A 44 18.15 14.51 57.83
C TYR A 44 19.24 13.70 57.12
N ASN A 45 20.48 13.80 57.60
CA ASN A 45 21.62 13.06 57.06
C ASN A 45 21.46 11.54 57.20
N SER A 46 20.95 11.02 58.32
CA SER A 46 20.80 9.55 58.49
C SER A 46 19.80 8.91 57.52
N LYS A 47 18.62 9.51 57.31
CA LYS A 47 17.59 9.00 56.39
C LYS A 47 18.01 9.13 54.93
N VAL A 48 18.57 10.28 54.56
CA VAL A 48 19.08 10.53 53.21
C VAL A 48 20.26 9.60 52.91
N SER A 49 21.21 9.45 53.84
CA SER A 49 22.36 8.55 53.71
C SER A 49 21.93 7.08 53.54
N ASN A 50 20.92 6.64 54.32
CA ASN A 50 20.34 5.30 54.15
C ASN A 50 19.76 5.11 52.73
N VAL A 51 18.97 6.08 52.23
CA VAL A 51 18.43 6.00 50.85
C VAL A 51 19.54 5.95 49.81
N VAL A 52 20.58 6.79 49.95
CA VAL A 52 21.74 6.79 49.06
C VAL A 52 22.42 5.42 49.06
N GLN A 53 22.63 4.80 50.23
CA GLN A 53 23.20 3.46 50.34
C GLN A 53 22.30 2.39 49.71
N MET A 54 20.99 2.43 49.97
CA MET A 54 20.03 1.49 49.37
C MET A 54 20.05 1.54 47.84
N ILE A 55 20.13 2.75 47.26
CA ILE A 55 20.25 2.95 45.81
C ILE A 55 21.57 2.38 45.28
N ASN A 56 22.70 2.63 45.96
CA ASN A 56 24.01 2.11 45.55
C ASN A 56 24.10 0.58 45.61
N ASN A 57 23.31 -0.05 46.48
CA ASN A 57 23.26 -1.50 46.64
C ASN A 57 22.34 -2.20 45.62
N ILE A 58 21.66 -1.46 44.73
CA ILE A 58 20.83 -2.05 43.69
C ILE A 58 21.76 -2.66 42.62
N ASN A 59 21.67 -3.97 42.43
CA ASN A 59 22.39 -4.67 41.37
C ASN A 59 21.39 -5.30 40.38
N ASN A 60 21.36 -4.76 39.16
CA ASN A 60 20.44 -5.17 38.09
C ASN A 60 20.80 -6.50 37.40
N THR A 61 21.78 -7.25 37.89
CA THR A 61 22.14 -8.58 37.37
C THR A 61 21.75 -9.72 38.31
N THR A 62 21.42 -9.40 39.57
CA THR A 62 21.14 -10.37 40.64
C THR A 62 19.63 -10.57 40.86
N SER A 63 19.22 -11.74 41.36
CA SER A 63 17.81 -12.05 41.63
C SER A 63 17.15 -11.12 42.66
N THR A 64 17.94 -10.45 43.52
CA THR A 64 17.47 -9.48 44.52
C THR A 64 17.17 -8.09 43.96
N PHE A 65 17.42 -7.85 42.66
CA PHE A 65 17.22 -6.54 42.01
C PHE A 65 15.86 -5.92 42.30
N GLN A 66 14.77 -6.68 42.13
CA GLN A 66 13.42 -6.16 42.32
C GLN A 66 13.17 -5.75 43.77
N VAL A 67 13.56 -6.61 44.72
CA VAL A 67 13.39 -6.37 46.15
C VAL A 67 14.18 -5.13 46.59
N ASN A 68 15.44 -5.02 46.18
CA ASN A 68 16.30 -3.89 46.52
C ASN A 68 15.78 -2.57 45.90
N LEU A 69 15.31 -2.61 44.64
CA LEU A 69 14.71 -1.46 43.97
C LEU A 69 13.42 -1.01 44.66
N GLU A 70 12.53 -1.94 45.01
CA GLU A 70 11.28 -1.61 45.73
C GLU A 70 11.56 -1.04 47.12
N ALA A 71 12.55 -1.58 47.83
CA ALA A 71 12.97 -1.07 49.13
C ALA A 71 13.54 0.36 49.02
N ALA A 72 14.41 0.62 48.04
CA ALA A 72 14.98 1.95 47.79
C ALA A 72 13.90 2.97 47.38
N LEU A 73 12.96 2.58 46.51
CA LEU A 73 11.83 3.45 46.12
C LEU A 73 10.94 3.79 47.31
N LYS A 74 10.62 2.79 48.15
CA LYS A 74 9.82 3.01 49.36
C LYS A 74 10.53 3.96 50.32
N ALA A 75 11.83 3.77 50.53
CA ALA A 75 12.63 4.64 51.41
C ALA A 75 12.74 6.07 50.87
N TYR A 76 12.98 6.25 49.55
CA TYR A 76 13.00 7.55 48.89
C TYR A 76 11.65 8.27 48.98
N ASN A 77 10.54 7.56 48.76
CA ASN A 77 9.19 8.14 48.83
C ASN A 77 8.76 8.51 50.25
N ALA A 78 9.39 7.94 51.27
CA ALA A 78 9.15 8.29 52.67
C ALA A 78 9.91 9.55 53.14
N LEU A 79 10.84 10.06 52.31
CA LEU A 79 11.54 11.32 52.57
C LEU A 79 10.60 12.51 52.34
N THR A 80 10.81 13.57 53.13
CA THR A 80 10.22 14.89 52.88
C THR A 80 10.79 15.51 51.61
N GLU A 81 10.10 16.51 51.05
CA GLU A 81 10.57 17.20 49.82
C GLU A 81 11.94 17.86 49.99
N LEU A 82 12.26 18.37 51.19
CA LEU A 82 13.59 18.89 51.50
C LEU A 82 14.64 17.79 51.55
N GLU A 83 14.35 16.65 52.19
CA GLU A 83 15.26 15.50 52.25
C GLU A 83 15.56 14.91 50.87
N LYS A 84 14.57 14.86 49.97
CA LYS A 84 14.75 14.37 48.59
C LYS A 84 15.78 15.17 47.80
N GLN A 85 15.89 16.49 48.04
CA GLN A 85 16.88 17.34 47.38
C GLN A 85 18.33 16.96 47.73
N TYR A 86 18.55 16.29 48.86
CA TYR A 86 19.87 15.85 49.31
C TYR A 86 20.23 14.43 48.83
N VAL A 87 19.33 13.71 48.14
CA VAL A 87 19.61 12.38 47.58
C VAL A 87 20.40 12.52 46.28
N THR A 88 21.73 12.41 46.38
CA THR A 88 22.65 12.71 45.28
C THR A 88 22.62 11.71 44.11
N ASN A 89 22.14 10.48 44.34
CA ASN A 89 22.12 9.39 43.35
C ASN A 89 20.71 9.03 42.85
N TYR A 90 19.76 9.97 42.93
CA TYR A 90 18.40 9.76 42.41
C TYR A 90 18.37 9.39 40.91
N SER A 91 19.31 9.90 40.11
CA SER A 91 19.45 9.52 38.70
C SER A 91 19.68 8.02 38.50
N THR A 92 20.46 7.38 39.38
CA THR A 92 20.69 5.92 39.40
C THR A 92 19.40 5.17 39.73
N LEU A 93 18.63 5.65 40.71
CA LEU A 93 17.32 5.07 41.06
C LEU A 93 16.36 5.11 39.87
N SER A 94 16.29 6.25 39.17
CA SER A 94 15.49 6.41 37.95
C SER A 94 15.94 5.46 36.83
N ALA A 95 17.25 5.31 36.61
CA ALA A 95 17.78 4.34 35.65
C ALA A 95 17.39 2.89 35.98
N HIS A 96 17.37 2.51 37.27
CA HIS A 96 16.89 1.19 37.69
C HIS A 96 15.38 1.02 37.51
N GLN A 97 14.57 2.06 37.71
CA GLN A 97 13.14 2.02 37.38
C GLN A 97 12.92 1.75 35.88
N GLN A 98 13.71 2.39 35.00
CA GLN A 98 13.65 2.14 33.57
C GLN A 98 14.11 0.73 33.20
N THR A 99 15.17 0.24 33.86
CA THR A 99 15.63 -1.15 33.71
C THR A 99 14.54 -2.16 34.06
N ARG A 100 13.80 -1.93 35.16
CA ARG A 100 12.64 -2.76 35.55
C ARG A 100 11.57 -2.82 34.46
N ILE A 101 11.28 -1.68 33.80
CA ILE A 101 10.32 -1.64 32.69
C ILE A 101 10.81 -2.49 31.52
N ALA A 102 12.11 -2.39 31.17
CA ALA A 102 12.71 -3.21 30.12
C ALA A 102 12.64 -4.71 30.44
N TYR A 103 12.93 -5.11 31.68
CA TYR A 103 12.87 -6.52 32.09
C TYR A 103 11.45 -7.07 32.10
N ARG A 104 10.44 -6.27 32.49
CA ARG A 104 9.02 -6.66 32.36
C ARG A 104 8.61 -6.89 30.91
N LYS A 105 9.05 -6.01 29.99
CA LYS A 105 8.80 -6.19 28.55
C LYS A 105 9.46 -7.46 28.01
N LEU A 106 10.70 -7.72 28.43
CA LEU A 106 11.43 -8.93 28.03
C LEU A 106 10.71 -10.20 28.52
N ALA A 107 10.28 -10.22 29.77
CA ALA A 107 9.51 -11.33 30.33
C ALA A 107 8.18 -11.55 29.58
N ALA A 108 7.45 -10.47 29.26
CA ALA A 108 6.24 -10.56 28.46
C ALA A 108 6.51 -11.17 27.08
N GLN A 109 7.61 -10.82 26.41
CA GLN A 109 7.96 -11.42 25.12
C GLN A 109 8.29 -12.92 25.22
N ILE A 110 8.92 -13.37 26.31
CA ILE A 110 9.15 -14.80 26.57
C ILE A 110 7.81 -15.53 26.72
N GLU A 111 6.87 -14.94 27.45
CA GLU A 111 5.54 -15.51 27.68
C GLU A 111 4.70 -15.52 26.41
N ASP A 112 4.70 -14.43 25.65
CA ASP A 112 4.03 -14.34 24.35
C ASP A 112 4.60 -15.39 23.38
N LYS A 113 5.93 -15.57 23.34
CA LYS A 113 6.56 -16.61 22.52
C LYS A 113 6.07 -17.99 22.94
N LEU A 114 6.08 -18.32 24.23
CA LEU A 114 5.56 -19.60 24.74
C LEU A 114 4.09 -19.83 24.37
N ASN A 115 3.25 -18.79 24.47
CA ASN A 115 1.81 -18.86 24.22
C ASN A 115 1.43 -18.75 22.74
N SER A 116 2.38 -18.41 21.85
CA SER A 116 2.12 -18.28 20.42
C SER A 116 1.82 -19.61 19.72
N VAL A 117 2.12 -20.74 20.39
CA VAL A 117 1.92 -22.08 19.86
C VAL A 117 1.16 -22.92 20.88
N GLU A 118 0.04 -23.51 20.47
CA GLU A 118 -0.74 -24.40 21.32
C GLU A 118 0.06 -25.63 21.73
N SER A 119 -0.14 -26.10 22.96
CA SER A 119 0.59 -27.25 23.53
C SER A 119 0.43 -28.58 22.77
N THR A 120 -0.56 -28.69 21.90
CA THR A 120 -0.83 -29.86 21.06
C THR A 120 -0.22 -29.76 19.66
N ALA A 121 0.26 -28.58 19.27
CA ALA A 121 0.80 -28.35 17.93
C ALA A 121 2.13 -29.08 17.72
N VAL A 122 2.40 -29.48 16.48
CA VAL A 122 3.62 -30.22 16.10
C VAL A 122 4.91 -29.41 16.38
N ASN A 123 4.83 -28.08 16.26
CA ASN A 123 5.94 -27.15 16.50
C ASN A 123 6.03 -26.66 17.96
N TYR A 124 5.18 -27.13 18.87
CA TYR A 124 5.19 -26.71 20.27
C TYR A 124 6.53 -26.99 20.95
N TYR A 125 7.02 -28.22 20.80
CA TYR A 125 8.31 -28.63 21.37
C TYR A 125 9.44 -27.70 20.90
N GLN A 126 9.46 -27.37 19.61
CA GLN A 126 10.42 -26.44 19.05
C GLN A 126 10.35 -25.06 19.71
N ASN A 127 9.13 -24.53 19.81
CA ASN A 127 8.89 -23.22 20.37
C ASN A 127 9.39 -23.15 21.82
N VAL A 128 9.13 -24.20 22.62
CA VAL A 128 9.63 -24.29 24.00
C VAL A 128 11.15 -24.39 24.04
N MET A 129 11.79 -25.20 23.20
CA MET A 129 13.26 -25.35 23.19
C MET A 129 13.96 -24.03 22.86
N GLU A 130 13.55 -23.33 21.80
CA GLU A 130 14.13 -22.03 21.44
C GLU A 130 13.90 -20.99 22.54
N THR A 131 12.73 -21.01 23.17
CA THR A 131 12.42 -20.08 24.25
C THR A 131 13.21 -20.41 25.51
N ARG A 132 13.48 -21.70 25.77
CA ARG A 132 14.36 -22.17 26.84
C ARG A 132 15.79 -21.72 26.61
N ASP A 133 16.29 -21.83 25.38
CA ASP A 133 17.62 -21.36 25.04
C ASP A 133 17.74 -19.85 25.26
N TRP A 134 16.74 -19.07 24.80
CA TRP A 134 16.67 -17.64 25.08
C TRP A 134 16.59 -17.33 26.57
N TYR A 135 15.72 -18.01 27.32
CA TYR A 135 15.61 -17.85 28.77
C TYR A 135 16.94 -18.16 29.47
N ASN A 136 17.68 -19.17 29.00
CA ASN A 136 18.95 -19.57 29.59
C ASN A 136 20.04 -18.50 29.45
N THR A 137 20.01 -17.67 28.41
CA THR A 137 20.96 -16.55 28.24
C THR A 137 20.71 -15.37 29.18
N LEU A 138 19.54 -15.32 29.82
CA LEU A 138 19.19 -14.23 30.73
C LEU A 138 19.97 -14.27 32.05
N ASN A 139 20.25 -13.09 32.59
CA ASN A 139 20.82 -12.93 33.93
C ASN A 139 19.79 -13.21 35.04
N ALA A 140 20.24 -13.33 36.28
CA ALA A 140 19.37 -13.72 37.40
C ALA A 140 18.28 -12.68 37.71
N ALA A 141 18.56 -11.39 37.52
CA ALA A 141 17.56 -10.33 37.66
C ALA A 141 16.47 -10.44 36.57
N GLN A 142 16.83 -10.67 35.31
CA GLN A 142 15.88 -10.82 34.21
C GLN A 142 14.98 -12.04 34.41
N LYS A 143 15.57 -13.19 34.80
CA LYS A 143 14.84 -14.43 35.07
C LYS A 143 13.80 -14.28 36.19
N SER A 144 14.00 -13.38 37.15
CA SER A 144 13.03 -13.18 38.24
C SER A 144 11.72 -12.52 37.78
N PHE A 145 11.72 -11.80 36.65
CA PHE A 145 10.51 -11.19 36.07
C PHE A 145 9.64 -12.18 35.28
N VAL A 146 10.17 -13.33 34.88
CA VAL A 146 9.40 -14.36 34.17
C VAL A 146 8.44 -15.04 35.14
N SER A 147 7.18 -15.26 34.74
CA SER A 147 6.21 -15.96 35.58
C SER A 147 6.62 -17.38 35.94
N ASP A 148 6.16 -17.87 37.10
CA ASP A 148 6.50 -19.22 37.56
C ASP A 148 5.90 -20.32 36.67
N SER A 149 4.76 -20.05 36.02
CA SER A 149 4.17 -20.95 35.01
C SER A 149 5.09 -21.08 33.78
N ALA A 150 5.59 -19.98 33.24
CA ALA A 150 6.54 -19.99 32.14
C ALA A 150 7.86 -20.68 32.55
N LYS A 151 8.40 -20.36 33.73
CA LYS A 151 9.60 -21.05 34.26
C LYS A 151 9.38 -22.56 34.34
N LYS A 152 8.23 -23.01 34.84
CA LYS A 152 7.90 -24.44 34.93
C LYS A 152 7.95 -25.13 33.57
N ILE A 153 7.40 -24.50 32.53
CA ILE A 153 7.46 -25.04 31.15
C ILE A 153 8.92 -25.11 30.68
N LEU A 154 9.70 -24.05 30.90
CA LEU A 154 11.08 -23.94 30.40
C LEU A 154 12.06 -24.88 31.12
N THR A 155 11.77 -25.27 32.38
CA THR A 155 12.65 -26.15 33.16
C THR A 155 12.19 -27.62 33.17
N SER A 156 10.96 -27.91 32.76
CA SER A 156 10.45 -29.29 32.69
C SER A 156 11.00 -30.05 31.49
N TYR A 157 11.07 -31.37 31.62
CA TYR A 157 11.23 -32.24 30.46
C TYR A 157 9.94 -32.26 29.65
N ILE A 158 10.05 -32.06 28.35
CA ILE A 158 8.96 -32.22 27.39
C ILE A 158 9.43 -33.15 26.27
N SER A 159 8.50 -33.85 25.63
CA SER A 159 8.76 -34.67 24.45
C SER A 159 8.18 -34.00 23.19
N PRO A 160 8.72 -34.29 21.99
CA PRO A 160 8.08 -33.87 20.75
C PRO A 160 6.62 -34.35 20.67
N ASN A 161 5.73 -33.52 20.14
CA ASN A 161 4.32 -33.90 19.90
C ASN A 161 4.13 -34.82 18.69
N THR A 162 5.22 -35.43 18.23
CA THR A 162 5.29 -36.28 17.06
C THR A 162 6.05 -37.57 17.39
N SER A 163 5.84 -38.60 16.58
CA SER A 163 6.51 -39.90 16.70
C SER A 163 6.75 -40.50 15.32
N VAL A 164 7.62 -41.50 15.23
CA VAL A 164 7.84 -42.26 13.99
C VAL A 164 6.51 -42.78 13.45
N ASP A 165 5.70 -43.42 14.28
CA ASP A 165 4.41 -43.99 13.87
C ASP A 165 3.44 -42.93 13.34
N LYS A 166 3.38 -41.74 13.96
CA LYS A 166 2.55 -40.64 13.46
C LYS A 166 2.99 -40.18 12.08
N VAL A 167 4.30 -40.01 11.87
CA VAL A 167 4.86 -39.61 10.57
C VAL A 167 4.60 -40.69 9.51
N VAL A 168 4.88 -41.95 9.83
CA VAL A 168 4.65 -43.10 8.94
C VAL A 168 3.18 -43.17 8.54
N ASN A 169 2.25 -43.12 9.50
CA ASN A 169 0.82 -43.16 9.23
C ASN A 169 0.37 -41.98 8.34
N LYS A 170 0.85 -40.75 8.62
CA LYS A 170 0.54 -39.59 7.77
C LYS A 170 0.99 -39.81 6.33
N ILE A 171 2.21 -40.28 6.12
CA ILE A 171 2.77 -40.51 4.78
C ILE A 171 2.00 -41.62 4.06
N GLN A 172 1.70 -42.73 4.73
CA GLN A 172 0.95 -43.85 4.15
C GLN A 172 -0.49 -43.49 3.78
N LEU A 173 -1.10 -42.51 4.45
CA LEU A 173 -2.45 -42.05 4.18
C LEU A 173 -2.52 -40.97 3.07
N ILE A 174 -1.38 -40.53 2.53
CA ILE A 174 -1.36 -39.59 1.40
C ILE A 174 -2.06 -40.24 0.21
N ASN A 175 -3.02 -39.51 -0.36
CA ASN A 175 -3.80 -39.97 -1.51
C ASN A 175 -3.93 -38.82 -2.51
N SER A 176 -3.37 -39.02 -3.71
CA SER A 176 -3.32 -38.04 -4.79
C SER A 176 -4.68 -37.66 -5.37
N SER A 177 -5.71 -38.48 -5.16
CA SER A 177 -7.07 -38.19 -5.63
C SER A 177 -7.89 -37.34 -4.66
N ARG A 178 -7.41 -37.09 -3.44
CA ARG A 178 -8.12 -36.27 -2.45
C ARG A 178 -7.82 -34.79 -2.68
N LEU A 179 -8.84 -33.94 -2.54
CA LEU A 179 -8.67 -32.47 -2.58
C LEU A 179 -7.67 -31.95 -1.54
N THR A 180 -7.46 -32.68 -0.45
CA THR A 180 -6.47 -32.35 0.58
C THR A 180 -5.05 -32.76 0.22
N PHE A 181 -4.81 -33.41 -0.92
CA PHE A 181 -3.52 -34.03 -1.28
C PHE A 181 -2.32 -33.09 -1.06
N HIS A 182 -2.33 -31.89 -1.65
CA HIS A 182 -1.21 -30.96 -1.50
C HIS A 182 -0.97 -30.53 -0.05
N LYS A 183 -2.06 -30.38 0.72
CA LYS A 183 -1.99 -30.08 2.15
C LYS A 183 -1.45 -31.26 2.95
N ASP A 184 -1.93 -32.48 2.67
CA ASP A 184 -1.53 -33.69 3.36
C ASP A 184 -0.03 -33.98 3.16
N VAL A 185 0.49 -33.75 1.94
CA VAL A 185 1.93 -33.84 1.63
C VAL A 185 2.74 -32.81 2.41
N ALA A 186 2.30 -31.55 2.40
CA ALA A 186 2.97 -30.47 3.13
C ALA A 186 2.98 -30.72 4.64
N ASP A 187 1.84 -31.16 5.19
CA ASP A 187 1.68 -31.48 6.61
C ASP A 187 2.56 -32.69 6.99
N ALA A 188 2.67 -33.72 6.14
CA ALA A 188 3.55 -34.87 6.36
C ALA A 188 5.04 -34.47 6.36
N ARG A 189 5.47 -33.62 5.42
CA ARG A 189 6.84 -33.09 5.39
C ARG A 189 7.15 -32.24 6.62
N ALA A 190 6.21 -31.39 7.03
CA ALA A 190 6.37 -30.57 8.24
C ALA A 190 6.53 -31.45 9.50
N GLU A 191 5.72 -32.51 9.61
CA GLU A 191 5.79 -33.48 10.72
C GLU A 191 7.14 -34.22 10.74
N LEU A 192 7.63 -34.70 9.60
CA LEU A 192 8.94 -35.36 9.49
C LEU A 192 10.09 -34.41 9.88
N ASN A 193 10.04 -33.17 9.40
CA ASN A 193 11.04 -32.16 9.74
C ASN A 193 11.04 -31.87 11.26
N ALA A 194 9.86 -31.81 11.89
CA ALA A 194 9.74 -31.64 13.33
C ALA A 194 10.34 -32.82 14.12
N LEU A 195 10.11 -34.06 13.66
CA LEU A 195 10.68 -35.27 14.25
C LEU A 195 12.22 -35.27 14.19
N ARG A 196 12.77 -34.90 13.03
CA ARG A 196 14.22 -34.93 12.76
C ARG A 196 15.02 -33.80 13.38
N ARG A 197 14.37 -32.69 13.76
CA ARG A 197 15.08 -31.50 14.25
C ARG A 197 15.85 -31.72 15.56
N PHE A 198 15.49 -32.76 16.32
CA PHE A 198 16.04 -33.02 17.66
C PHE A 198 16.60 -34.41 17.86
N SER A 199 16.52 -35.24 16.83
CA SER A 199 16.99 -36.62 16.88
C SER A 199 17.24 -37.11 15.46
N ASN A 200 18.33 -37.83 15.26
CA ASN A 200 18.64 -38.40 13.95
C ASN A 200 17.88 -39.72 13.75
N ILE A 201 16.55 -39.60 13.62
CA ILE A 201 15.64 -40.73 13.45
C ILE A 201 15.53 -41.08 11.96
N SER A 202 15.69 -42.37 11.66
CA SER A 202 15.43 -42.95 10.33
C SER A 202 14.02 -43.55 10.31
N LEU A 203 13.30 -43.36 9.21
CA LEU A 203 12.00 -43.99 9.00
C LEU A 203 12.18 -45.41 8.44
N PRO A 204 11.15 -46.27 8.54
CA PRO A 204 11.15 -47.55 7.83
C PRO A 204 11.43 -47.39 6.33
N VAL A 205 12.09 -48.40 5.76
CA VAL A 205 12.49 -48.41 4.34
C VAL A 205 11.29 -48.11 3.43
N GLY A 206 11.48 -47.22 2.46
CA GLY A 206 10.48 -46.86 1.45
C GLY A 206 9.51 -45.74 1.87
N ILE A 207 9.36 -45.42 3.16
CA ILE A 207 8.41 -44.38 3.61
C ILE A 207 8.81 -43.00 3.10
N GLU A 208 10.09 -42.63 3.18
CA GLU A 208 10.54 -41.34 2.65
C GLU A 208 10.41 -41.26 1.13
N GLN A 209 10.58 -42.38 0.43
CA GLN A 209 10.39 -42.42 -1.01
C GLN A 209 8.93 -42.12 -1.39
N LEU A 210 7.96 -42.67 -0.65
CA LEU A 210 6.54 -42.35 -0.87
C LEU A 210 6.27 -40.84 -0.71
N LEU A 211 6.87 -40.20 0.29
CA LEU A 211 6.73 -38.75 0.49
C LEU A 211 7.39 -37.97 -0.66
N LEU A 212 8.59 -38.38 -1.10
CA LEU A 212 9.28 -37.75 -2.22
C LEU A 212 8.49 -37.87 -3.53
N ASP A 213 7.93 -39.05 -3.81
CA ASP A 213 7.11 -39.28 -5.00
C ASP A 213 5.85 -38.40 -4.98
N ALA A 214 5.21 -38.29 -3.82
CA ALA A 214 4.06 -37.41 -3.62
C ALA A 214 4.43 -35.93 -3.82
N GLU A 215 5.58 -35.47 -3.32
CA GLU A 215 6.07 -34.10 -3.53
C GLU A 215 6.36 -33.81 -5.00
N GLN A 216 6.93 -34.76 -5.74
CA GLN A 216 7.12 -34.62 -7.18
C GLN A 216 5.79 -34.48 -7.91
N LEU A 217 4.76 -35.21 -7.48
CA LEU A 217 3.42 -35.06 -8.04
C LEU A 217 2.81 -33.67 -7.72
N VAL A 218 3.00 -33.14 -6.50
CA VAL A 218 2.61 -31.76 -6.14
C VAL A 218 3.27 -30.75 -7.09
N LEU A 219 4.55 -30.91 -7.42
CA LEU A 219 5.24 -30.02 -8.35
C LEU A 219 4.66 -30.09 -9.76
N LYS A 220 4.31 -31.28 -10.24
CA LYS A 220 3.64 -31.48 -11.53
C LYS A 220 2.27 -30.83 -11.55
N ASP A 221 1.46 -31.02 -10.50
CA ASP A 221 0.13 -30.41 -10.39
C ASP A 221 0.21 -28.87 -10.42
N LYS A 222 1.19 -28.30 -9.71
CA LYS A 222 1.44 -26.85 -9.74
C LYS A 222 1.85 -26.35 -11.11
N ALA A 223 2.67 -27.10 -11.85
CA ALA A 223 3.05 -26.73 -13.21
C ALA A 223 1.83 -26.73 -14.16
N SER A 224 1.01 -27.79 -14.13
CA SER A 224 -0.22 -27.86 -14.95
C SER A 224 -1.21 -26.75 -14.61
N ALA A 225 -1.40 -26.43 -13.33
CA ALA A 225 -2.25 -25.31 -12.94
C ALA A 225 -1.69 -23.96 -13.39
N LYS A 226 -0.36 -23.78 -13.35
CA LYS A 226 0.32 -22.56 -13.77
C LYS A 226 0.18 -22.29 -15.27
N GLU A 227 0.23 -23.33 -16.10
CA GLU A 227 -0.02 -23.20 -17.54
C GLU A 227 -1.41 -22.64 -17.83
N VAL A 228 -2.43 -23.13 -17.12
CA VAL A 228 -3.80 -22.62 -17.25
C VAL A 228 -3.94 -21.22 -16.66
N GLU A 229 -3.30 -20.94 -15.51
CA GLU A 229 -3.25 -19.59 -14.94
C GLU A 229 -2.69 -18.57 -15.94
N ASP A 230 -1.58 -18.90 -16.61
CA ASP A 230 -0.96 -18.04 -17.61
C ASP A 230 -1.85 -17.86 -18.84
N ALA A 231 -2.51 -18.92 -19.29
CA ALA A 231 -3.45 -18.86 -20.40
C ALA A 231 -4.66 -17.96 -20.08
N ILE A 232 -5.17 -18.00 -18.84
CA ILE A 232 -6.23 -17.08 -18.38
C ILE A 232 -5.70 -15.65 -18.31
N ALA A 233 -4.48 -15.44 -17.81
CA ALA A 233 -3.88 -14.11 -17.71
C ALA A 233 -3.62 -13.45 -19.08
N ALA A 234 -3.42 -14.27 -20.12
CA ALA A 234 -3.25 -13.81 -21.50
C ALA A 234 -4.58 -13.41 -22.18
N LEU A 235 -5.74 -13.76 -21.60
CA LEU A 235 -7.03 -13.35 -22.15
C LEU A 235 -7.22 -11.84 -22.03
N SER A 236 -7.68 -11.23 -23.11
CA SER A 236 -7.88 -9.78 -23.23
C SER A 236 -9.20 -9.50 -23.95
N PRO A 237 -10.05 -8.61 -23.40
CA PRO A 237 -11.29 -8.21 -24.06
C PRO A 237 -11.10 -7.62 -25.46
N LYS A 238 -9.92 -7.06 -25.75
CA LYS A 238 -9.63 -6.34 -26.99
C LYS A 238 -9.03 -7.23 -28.09
N THR A 239 -8.33 -8.29 -27.70
CA THR A 239 -7.53 -9.10 -28.64
C THR A 239 -7.93 -10.57 -28.66
N SER A 240 -8.52 -11.10 -27.60
CA SER A 240 -8.93 -12.50 -27.52
C SER A 240 -10.31 -12.70 -28.15
N THR A 241 -10.41 -13.75 -28.95
CA THR A 241 -11.63 -14.20 -29.61
C THR A 241 -12.43 -15.16 -28.71
N ALA A 242 -13.67 -15.46 -29.11
CA ALA A 242 -14.48 -16.48 -28.43
C ALA A 242 -13.81 -17.88 -28.48
N GLN A 243 -13.03 -18.16 -29.53
CA GLN A 243 -12.29 -19.42 -29.66
C GLN A 243 -11.17 -19.50 -28.62
N ASP A 244 -10.42 -18.41 -28.40
CA ASP A 244 -9.35 -18.37 -27.39
C ASP A 244 -9.93 -18.62 -25.98
N VAL A 245 -11.06 -17.98 -25.66
CA VAL A 245 -11.76 -18.21 -24.39
C VAL A 245 -12.20 -19.67 -24.24
N GLN A 246 -12.70 -20.29 -25.33
CA GLN A 246 -13.12 -21.68 -25.31
C GLN A 246 -11.94 -22.67 -25.16
N GLU A 247 -10.79 -22.36 -25.73
CA GLU A 247 -9.57 -23.15 -25.57
C GLU A 247 -9.07 -23.11 -24.12
N VAL A 248 -9.00 -21.93 -23.52
CA VAL A 248 -8.63 -21.76 -22.10
C VAL A 248 -9.63 -22.46 -21.18
N LYS A 249 -10.94 -22.37 -21.48
CA LYS A 249 -11.98 -23.12 -20.76
C LYS A 249 -11.75 -24.62 -20.83
N THR A 250 -11.47 -25.15 -22.01
CA THR A 250 -11.23 -26.59 -22.22
C THR A 250 -9.97 -27.05 -21.49
N ALA A 251 -8.91 -26.25 -21.49
CA ALA A 251 -7.69 -26.53 -20.74
C ALA A 251 -7.95 -26.59 -19.22
N PHE A 252 -8.73 -25.65 -18.67
CA PHE A 252 -9.13 -25.68 -17.27
C PHE A 252 -10.00 -26.91 -16.92
N GLU A 253 -10.96 -27.26 -17.77
CA GLU A 253 -11.81 -28.44 -17.59
C GLU A 253 -11.03 -29.76 -17.71
N GLY A 254 -9.89 -29.75 -18.40
CA GLY A 254 -8.96 -30.89 -18.49
C GLY A 254 -8.11 -31.11 -17.23
N LEU A 255 -8.03 -30.13 -16.32
CA LEU A 255 -7.32 -30.29 -15.05
C LEU A 255 -8.07 -31.22 -14.10
N THR A 256 -7.34 -31.93 -13.25
CA THR A 256 -7.96 -32.70 -12.15
C THR A 256 -8.59 -31.75 -11.12
N PRO A 257 -9.57 -32.20 -10.32
CA PRO A 257 -10.16 -31.36 -9.26
C PRO A 257 -9.12 -30.80 -8.27
N VAL A 258 -8.05 -31.55 -8.02
CA VAL A 258 -6.94 -31.14 -7.15
C VAL A 258 -6.11 -30.03 -7.81
N GLN A 259 -5.86 -30.12 -9.12
CA GLN A 259 -5.15 -29.09 -9.90
C GLN A 259 -5.99 -27.82 -10.08
N GLN A 260 -7.30 -27.93 -10.29
CA GLN A 260 -8.19 -26.77 -10.45
C GLN A 260 -8.17 -25.84 -9.23
N GLN A 261 -8.00 -26.38 -8.01
CA GLN A 261 -7.87 -25.57 -6.78
C GLN A 261 -6.62 -24.69 -6.76
N LEU A 262 -5.62 -24.99 -7.60
CA LEU A 262 -4.38 -24.24 -7.69
C LEU A 262 -4.42 -23.08 -8.68
N VAL A 263 -5.51 -22.90 -9.46
CA VAL A 263 -5.64 -21.82 -10.45
C VAL A 263 -6.31 -20.59 -9.81
N PRO A 264 -5.54 -19.54 -9.40
CA PRO A 264 -6.08 -18.46 -8.57
C PRO A 264 -6.99 -17.49 -9.34
N ASN A 265 -6.80 -17.36 -10.65
CA ASN A 265 -7.48 -16.39 -11.53
C ASN A 265 -8.68 -16.96 -12.29
N VAL A 266 -9.22 -18.11 -11.87
CA VAL A 266 -10.37 -18.77 -12.52
C VAL A 266 -11.59 -17.84 -12.68
N TRP A 267 -11.79 -16.89 -11.76
CA TRP A 267 -12.89 -15.92 -11.86
C TRP A 267 -12.79 -15.01 -13.09
N THR A 268 -11.58 -14.71 -13.56
CA THR A 268 -11.38 -13.97 -14.81
C THR A 268 -11.91 -14.77 -15.99
N LEU A 269 -11.62 -16.06 -16.05
CA LEU A 269 -12.16 -16.96 -17.09
C LEU A 269 -13.69 -17.02 -17.02
N VAL A 270 -14.27 -17.07 -15.82
CA VAL A 270 -15.74 -17.04 -15.64
C VAL A 270 -16.35 -15.77 -16.21
N ASP A 271 -15.75 -14.59 -15.96
CA ASP A 271 -16.21 -13.32 -16.52
C ASP A 271 -16.21 -13.33 -18.06
N PHE A 272 -15.18 -13.91 -18.69
CA PHE A 272 -15.12 -14.10 -20.15
C PHE A 272 -16.21 -15.04 -20.66
N VAL A 273 -16.40 -16.19 -20.02
CA VAL A 273 -17.40 -17.19 -20.42
C VAL A 273 -18.83 -16.67 -20.26
N GLN A 274 -19.09 -15.85 -19.23
CA GLN A 274 -20.40 -15.24 -18.98
C GLN A 274 -20.71 -14.03 -19.87
N GLY A 275 -19.79 -13.65 -20.77
CA GLY A 275 -20.01 -12.55 -21.71
C GLY A 275 -19.99 -11.17 -21.07
N LYS A 276 -19.30 -11.01 -19.93
CA LYS A 276 -19.08 -9.69 -19.31
C LYS A 276 -18.29 -8.74 -20.22
N TYR A 277 -17.45 -9.32 -21.09
CA TYR A 277 -16.61 -8.61 -22.05
C TYR A 277 -17.16 -8.78 -23.47
N THR A 278 -17.24 -7.67 -24.22
CA THR A 278 -17.52 -7.71 -25.66
C THR A 278 -16.26 -8.12 -26.40
N LEU A 279 -16.21 -9.34 -26.94
CA LEU A 279 -15.05 -9.85 -27.66
C LEU A 279 -15.06 -9.45 -29.13
N PRO A 280 -13.89 -9.31 -29.78
CA PRO A 280 -13.80 -9.08 -31.21
C PRO A 280 -14.44 -10.22 -31.99
N THR A 281 -15.29 -9.88 -32.95
CA THR A 281 -15.85 -10.80 -33.95
C THR A 281 -15.18 -10.54 -35.29
N LYS A 282 -15.31 -11.46 -36.27
CA LYS A 282 -14.76 -11.27 -37.64
C LYS A 282 -15.25 -9.97 -38.32
N ASP A 283 -16.34 -9.38 -37.84
CA ASP A 283 -16.91 -8.12 -38.33
C ASP A 283 -16.41 -6.87 -37.57
N ASN A 284 -15.73 -7.07 -36.43
CA ASN A 284 -15.24 -6.04 -35.50
C ASN A 284 -13.74 -6.20 -35.18
N VAL A 285 -12.93 -6.62 -36.15
CA VAL A 285 -11.47 -6.39 -36.05
C VAL A 285 -11.27 -4.89 -36.19
N PRO A 286 -10.65 -4.17 -35.23
CA PRO A 286 -10.26 -2.78 -35.43
C PRO A 286 -9.38 -2.72 -36.67
N LYS A 287 -9.91 -2.19 -37.78
CA LYS A 287 -9.09 -1.91 -38.95
C LYS A 287 -8.12 -0.83 -38.51
N THR A 288 -6.82 -1.11 -38.50
CA THR A 288 -5.78 -0.09 -38.36
C THR A 288 -6.17 1.07 -39.28
N PRO A 289 -6.41 2.27 -38.74
CA PRO A 289 -6.93 3.35 -39.57
C PRO A 289 -5.91 3.71 -40.65
N VAL A 290 -6.38 3.87 -41.88
CA VAL A 290 -5.53 4.39 -42.96
C VAL A 290 -5.29 5.87 -42.67
N LEU A 291 -4.11 6.17 -42.12
CA LEU A 291 -3.68 7.54 -41.83
C LEU A 291 -3.52 8.34 -43.13
N SER A 292 -3.60 9.67 -43.02
CA SER A 292 -3.49 10.58 -44.16
C SER A 292 -2.11 11.22 -44.21
N ASP A 293 -1.39 11.05 -45.32
CA ASP A 293 -0.10 11.73 -45.59
C ASP A 293 -0.21 13.26 -45.66
N LYS A 294 -1.43 13.78 -45.77
CA LYS A 294 -1.75 15.22 -45.80
C LYS A 294 -2.23 15.77 -44.45
N ALA A 295 -2.09 15.01 -43.36
CA ALA A 295 -2.50 15.46 -42.05
C ALA A 295 -1.62 16.63 -41.56
N ALA A 296 -2.21 17.50 -40.77
CA ALA A 296 -1.51 18.53 -40.03
C ALA A 296 -0.58 17.87 -39.00
N VAL A 297 0.59 18.47 -38.81
CA VAL A 297 1.59 18.00 -37.85
C VAL A 297 1.47 18.86 -36.58
N PRO A 298 1.52 18.27 -35.37
CA PRO A 298 1.54 19.02 -34.12
C PRO A 298 2.65 20.07 -34.10
N GLY A 299 2.40 21.22 -33.48
CA GLY A 299 3.35 22.33 -33.38
C GLY A 299 3.64 23.09 -34.68
N LYS A 300 3.20 22.57 -35.84
CA LYS A 300 3.39 23.22 -37.14
C LYS A 300 2.13 23.92 -37.62
N THR A 301 2.33 25.09 -38.24
CA THR A 301 1.25 25.79 -38.94
C THR A 301 0.92 25.08 -40.25
N THR A 302 -0.31 24.61 -40.36
CA THR A 302 -0.84 23.93 -41.55
C THR A 302 -1.85 24.83 -42.26
N ALA A 303 -1.64 25.10 -43.55
CA ALA A 303 -2.60 25.84 -44.36
C ALA A 303 -3.77 24.92 -44.77
N MET A 304 -5.00 25.31 -44.45
CA MET A 304 -6.19 24.52 -44.79
C MET A 304 -6.48 24.58 -46.29
N THR A 305 -6.96 23.45 -46.85
CA THR A 305 -7.36 23.35 -48.25
C THR A 305 -8.71 24.03 -48.47
N LYS A 306 -8.75 25.05 -49.34
CA LYS A 306 -9.97 25.82 -49.65
C LYS A 306 -10.73 25.22 -50.84
N ASN A 307 -12.02 24.93 -50.64
CA ASN A 307 -12.98 24.65 -51.71
C ASN A 307 -14.22 25.53 -51.51
N LYS A 308 -14.44 26.51 -52.41
CA LYS A 308 -15.48 27.54 -52.28
C LYS A 308 -15.41 28.24 -50.91
N ASN A 309 -16.43 28.05 -50.06
CA ASN A 309 -16.56 28.67 -48.73
C ASN A 309 -16.14 27.71 -47.59
N ILE A 310 -15.58 26.56 -47.94
CA ILE A 310 -15.22 25.48 -47.03
C ILE A 310 -13.69 25.34 -47.00
N TYR A 311 -13.13 25.30 -45.80
CA TYR A 311 -11.74 25.01 -45.53
C TYR A 311 -11.64 23.67 -44.84
N THR A 312 -10.75 22.81 -45.31
CA THR A 312 -10.58 21.45 -44.77
C THR A 312 -9.14 21.18 -44.37
N ALA A 313 -8.97 20.42 -43.29
CA ALA A 313 -7.69 19.87 -42.85
C ALA A 313 -7.94 18.49 -42.22
N LYS A 314 -6.89 17.70 -42.13
CA LYS A 314 -6.92 16.37 -41.52
C LYS A 314 -5.93 16.32 -40.36
N ILE A 315 -6.23 15.57 -39.32
CA ILE A 315 -5.30 15.28 -38.21
C ILE A 315 -5.33 13.76 -37.99
N ASN A 316 -4.17 13.13 -37.91
CA ASN A 316 -4.08 11.70 -37.62
C ASN A 316 -4.16 11.47 -36.10
N VAL A 317 -4.82 10.41 -35.68
CA VAL A 317 -4.94 9.96 -34.29
C VAL A 317 -4.53 8.49 -34.26
N ALA A 318 -3.44 8.19 -33.55
CA ALA A 318 -2.89 6.85 -33.40
C ALA A 318 -2.57 6.56 -31.92
N ASP A 319 -2.78 5.32 -31.45
CA ASP A 319 -2.61 4.91 -30.05
C ASP A 319 -1.18 5.12 -29.52
N SER A 320 -0.19 5.22 -30.41
CA SER A 320 1.22 5.44 -30.06
C SER A 320 1.65 6.91 -30.01
N GLU A 321 0.82 7.85 -30.49
CA GLU A 321 1.17 9.28 -30.59
C GLU A 321 0.43 10.09 -29.52
N ILE A 322 1.04 10.21 -28.33
CA ILE A 322 0.63 11.21 -27.34
C ILE A 322 1.22 12.55 -27.75
N ASP A 323 0.58 13.23 -28.70
CA ASP A 323 1.00 14.55 -29.13
C ASP A 323 0.65 15.58 -28.04
N THR A 324 1.69 16.13 -27.40
CA THR A 324 1.56 17.16 -26.36
C THR A 324 1.41 18.56 -26.93
N GLU A 325 1.62 18.74 -28.23
CA GLU A 325 1.55 20.02 -28.91
C GLU A 325 0.18 20.28 -29.56
N ARG A 326 -0.14 21.55 -29.79
CA ARG A 326 -1.38 21.99 -30.45
C ARG A 326 -1.25 21.92 -31.97
N PHE A 327 -2.36 21.75 -32.69
CA PHE A 327 -2.38 21.90 -34.15
C PHE A 327 -2.84 23.30 -34.52
N ILE A 328 -2.11 23.96 -35.42
CA ILE A 328 -2.39 25.33 -35.85
C ILE A 328 -2.84 25.30 -37.31
N LEU A 329 -4.11 25.56 -37.56
CA LEU A 329 -4.72 25.50 -38.88
C LEU A 329 -5.06 26.90 -39.38
N THR A 330 -4.51 27.32 -40.51
CA THR A 330 -4.70 28.67 -41.04
C THR A 330 -5.54 28.69 -42.31
N THR A 331 -6.38 29.72 -42.45
CA THR A 331 -7.21 29.91 -43.64
C THR A 331 -6.76 31.16 -44.40
N LYS A 332 -6.97 31.17 -45.73
CA LYS A 332 -6.74 32.36 -46.57
C LYS A 332 -7.62 33.58 -46.19
N ASN A 333 -8.65 33.38 -45.36
CA ASN A 333 -9.59 34.43 -44.94
C ASN A 333 -9.23 35.04 -43.57
N LYS A 334 -7.93 35.01 -43.19
CA LYS A 334 -7.41 35.53 -41.91
C LYS A 334 -8.13 34.94 -40.69
N MET A 335 -8.33 33.63 -40.71
CA MET A 335 -8.78 32.88 -39.54
C MET A 335 -7.76 31.79 -39.22
N THR A 336 -7.52 31.59 -37.93
CA THR A 336 -6.67 30.53 -37.39
C THR A 336 -7.49 29.68 -36.44
N ILE A 337 -7.40 28.37 -36.58
CA ILE A 337 -8.06 27.39 -35.73
C ILE A 337 -6.97 26.63 -34.99
N ILE A 338 -7.02 26.68 -33.67
CA ILE A 338 -6.09 25.95 -32.81
C ILE A 338 -6.85 24.76 -32.23
N ILE A 339 -6.40 23.56 -32.59
CA ILE A 339 -6.88 22.32 -32.00
C ILE A 339 -5.94 21.98 -30.83
N PRO A 340 -6.47 21.68 -29.63
CA PRO A 340 -5.65 21.34 -28.49
C PRO A 340 -4.89 20.02 -28.71
N PRO A 341 -3.96 19.66 -27.81
CA PRO A 341 -3.20 18.42 -27.92
C PRO A 341 -4.11 17.17 -27.90
N LEU A 342 -3.71 16.10 -28.60
CA LEU A 342 -4.56 14.91 -28.77
C LEU A 342 -4.84 14.17 -27.46
N TYR A 343 -3.99 14.29 -26.44
CA TYR A 343 -4.29 13.72 -25.11
C TYR A 343 -5.53 14.32 -24.44
N THR A 344 -6.02 15.46 -24.93
CA THR A 344 -7.26 16.10 -24.46
C THR A 344 -8.48 15.65 -25.24
N LEU A 345 -8.33 14.80 -26.27
CA LEU A 345 -9.44 14.26 -27.04
C LEU A 345 -10.20 13.25 -26.18
N VAL A 346 -11.50 13.47 -26.00
CA VAL A 346 -12.37 12.59 -25.19
C VAL A 346 -12.73 11.30 -25.96
N ASN A 347 -12.68 11.35 -27.29
CA ASN A 347 -12.93 10.19 -28.14
C ASN A 347 -11.73 9.22 -28.07
N GLU A 348 -11.97 7.98 -27.64
CA GLU A 348 -10.94 6.91 -27.59
C GLU A 348 -10.74 6.15 -28.92
N ASP A 349 -11.26 6.69 -30.03
CA ASP A 349 -11.14 6.07 -31.34
C ASP A 349 -9.80 6.46 -32.01
N GLU A 350 -9.17 5.54 -32.74
CA GLU A 350 -8.09 5.88 -33.67
C GLU A 350 -8.66 6.30 -35.04
N GLY A 351 -7.92 7.10 -35.82
CA GLY A 351 -8.35 7.46 -37.15
C GLY A 351 -7.80 8.77 -37.70
N VAL A 352 -8.59 9.35 -38.60
CA VAL A 352 -8.33 10.68 -39.14
C VAL A 352 -9.46 11.59 -38.71
N ILE A 353 -9.13 12.65 -37.99
CA ILE A 353 -10.05 13.75 -37.72
C ILE A 353 -10.15 14.60 -38.98
N ASP A 354 -11.35 14.67 -39.56
CA ASP A 354 -11.68 15.63 -40.60
C ASP A 354 -12.12 16.95 -39.95
N ILE A 355 -11.31 18.00 -40.10
CA ILE A 355 -11.62 19.36 -39.68
C ILE A 355 -12.18 20.13 -40.85
N GLN A 356 -13.37 20.70 -40.68
CA GLN A 356 -14.03 21.53 -41.67
C GLN A 356 -14.46 22.86 -41.06
N VAL A 357 -14.07 23.97 -41.70
CA VAL A 357 -14.47 25.32 -41.33
C VAL A 357 -15.20 25.96 -42.50
N THR A 358 -16.45 26.36 -42.28
CA THR A 358 -17.27 27.01 -43.30
C THR A 358 -17.55 28.45 -42.88
N LYS A 359 -17.22 29.43 -43.74
CA LYS A 359 -17.54 30.84 -43.53
C LYS A 359 -18.57 31.31 -44.54
N ARG A 360 -19.76 31.68 -44.08
CA ARG A 360 -20.84 32.25 -44.90
C ARG A 360 -21.25 33.61 -44.34
N GLY A 361 -20.74 34.69 -44.95
CA GLY A 361 -20.97 36.05 -44.46
C GLY A 361 -20.49 36.20 -43.01
N ASN A 362 -21.44 36.38 -42.09
CA ASN A 362 -21.17 36.55 -40.66
C ASN A 362 -21.24 35.25 -39.86
N ARG A 363 -21.52 34.12 -40.51
CA ARG A 363 -21.62 32.81 -39.86
C ARG A 363 -20.37 31.98 -40.09
N ILE A 364 -19.81 31.43 -39.03
CA ILE A 364 -18.68 30.50 -39.03
C ILE A 364 -19.17 29.19 -38.45
N THR A 365 -18.95 28.08 -39.14
CA THR A 365 -19.25 26.75 -38.62
C THR A 365 -17.97 25.93 -38.60
N LEU A 366 -17.57 25.48 -37.42
CA LEU A 366 -16.51 24.50 -37.21
C LEU A 366 -17.16 23.12 -37.07
N GLN A 367 -16.72 22.18 -37.89
CA GLN A 367 -17.04 20.76 -37.78
C GLN A 367 -15.72 20.02 -37.59
N ALA A 368 -15.71 19.06 -36.68
CA ALA A 368 -14.61 18.14 -36.51
C ALA A 368 -15.20 16.76 -36.26
N THR A 369 -14.83 15.80 -37.10
CA THR A 369 -15.36 14.43 -37.00
C THR A 369 -14.26 13.40 -37.09
N LEU A 370 -14.32 12.40 -36.21
CA LEU A 370 -13.49 11.21 -36.22
C LEU A 370 -14.41 10.02 -36.49
N ASN A 371 -14.08 9.21 -37.50
CA ASN A 371 -14.93 8.08 -37.92
C ASN A 371 -16.41 8.48 -38.15
N LYS A 372 -16.62 9.67 -38.73
CA LYS A 372 -17.93 10.30 -38.98
C LYS A 372 -18.74 10.69 -37.73
N LYS A 373 -18.17 10.57 -36.53
CA LYS A 373 -18.76 11.04 -35.27
C LYS A 373 -18.14 12.38 -34.87
N GLN A 374 -18.93 13.27 -34.27
CA GLN A 374 -18.42 14.54 -33.75
C GLN A 374 -17.46 14.31 -32.58
N ILE A 375 -16.40 15.11 -32.51
CA ILE A 375 -15.41 15.01 -31.44
C ILE A 375 -15.60 16.06 -30.35
N THR A 376 -15.09 15.75 -29.17
CA THR A 376 -15.04 16.67 -28.01
C THR A 376 -13.63 16.66 -27.41
N PHE A 377 -13.18 17.81 -26.94
CA PHE A 377 -11.93 17.94 -26.20
C PHE A 377 -12.18 18.43 -24.77
N ASP A 378 -11.39 17.96 -23.82
CA ASP A 378 -11.36 18.47 -22.44
C ASP A 378 -10.70 19.86 -22.35
N ALA A 379 -9.93 20.25 -23.38
CA ALA A 379 -9.36 21.58 -23.52
C ALA A 379 -10.06 22.39 -24.63
N ASN A 380 -10.03 23.71 -24.50
CA ASN A 380 -10.65 24.61 -25.48
C ASN A 380 -9.91 24.56 -26.83
N MET A 381 -10.66 24.32 -27.90
CA MET A 381 -10.31 24.76 -29.24
C MET A 381 -10.45 26.29 -29.32
N GLU A 382 -9.58 26.92 -30.10
CA GLU A 382 -9.61 28.37 -30.30
C GLU A 382 -9.86 28.71 -31.77
N ILE A 383 -10.83 29.59 -32.05
CA ILE A 383 -11.06 30.15 -33.39
C ILE A 383 -10.70 31.63 -33.34
N ILE A 384 -9.57 31.97 -33.93
CA ILE A 384 -9.05 33.33 -34.02
C ILE A 384 -9.54 33.96 -35.32
N ILE A 385 -10.25 35.08 -35.21
CA ILE A 385 -10.77 35.86 -36.33
C ILE A 385 -10.12 37.23 -36.30
N GLU A 386 -9.45 37.60 -37.39
CA GLU A 386 -8.79 38.90 -37.51
C GLU A 386 -9.65 39.92 -38.29
N GLY A 387 -9.54 41.19 -37.92
CA GLY A 387 -10.13 42.30 -38.66
C GLY A 387 -11.60 42.57 -38.36
N LEU A 388 -12.10 42.11 -37.21
CA LEU A 388 -13.40 42.53 -36.68
C LEU A 388 -13.25 43.82 -35.85
N SER A 389 -14.31 44.63 -35.78
CA SER A 389 -14.35 45.80 -34.89
C SER A 389 -14.35 45.34 -33.44
N ALA A 390 -13.72 46.10 -32.54
CA ALA A 390 -13.64 45.75 -31.11
C ALA A 390 -15.02 45.63 -30.42
N ASN A 391 -16.05 46.26 -30.99
CA ASN A 391 -17.43 46.22 -30.48
C ASN A 391 -18.26 45.05 -31.06
N SER A 392 -17.66 44.22 -31.91
CA SER A 392 -18.34 43.04 -32.47
C SER A 392 -18.62 42.03 -31.34
N SER A 393 -19.83 41.46 -31.35
CA SER A 393 -20.18 40.35 -30.45
C SER A 393 -20.33 39.06 -31.25
N ILE A 394 -20.18 37.91 -30.57
CA ILE A 394 -20.25 36.58 -31.18
C ILE A 394 -21.24 35.75 -30.38
N ASN A 395 -22.25 35.22 -31.07
CA ASN A 395 -23.20 34.27 -30.50
C ASN A 395 -22.91 32.85 -31.00
N HIS A 396 -23.02 31.85 -30.14
CA HIS A 396 -23.05 30.44 -30.48
C HIS A 396 -24.50 29.99 -30.74
N LEU A 397 -24.72 29.12 -31.72
CA LEU A 397 -26.00 28.43 -31.91
C LEU A 397 -25.97 27.13 -31.12
N ASN A 398 -26.81 27.03 -30.09
CA ASN A 398 -26.95 25.78 -29.34
C ASN A 398 -27.68 24.69 -30.16
N ASP A 399 -27.79 23.48 -29.59
CA ASP A 399 -28.40 22.32 -30.25
C ASP A 399 -29.87 22.52 -30.66
N PHE A 400 -30.54 23.52 -30.07
CA PHE A 400 -31.91 23.91 -30.38
C PHE A 400 -32.00 25.03 -31.43
N GLY A 401 -30.87 25.44 -32.03
CA GLY A 401 -30.78 26.50 -33.02
C GLY A 401 -30.93 27.93 -32.47
N LYS A 402 -30.97 28.10 -31.14
CA LYS A 402 -31.09 29.41 -30.49
C LYS A 402 -29.71 30.07 -30.36
N GLN A 403 -29.65 31.36 -30.62
CA GLN A 403 -28.44 32.16 -30.41
C GLN A 403 -28.26 32.47 -28.91
N VAL A 404 -27.09 32.11 -28.39
CA VAL A 404 -26.62 32.44 -27.03
C VAL A 404 -25.24 33.10 -27.13
N PRO A 405 -24.83 33.96 -26.18
CA PRO A 405 -23.48 34.54 -26.20
C PRO A 405 -22.42 33.43 -26.24
N ALA A 406 -21.44 33.55 -27.13
CA ALA A 406 -20.28 32.66 -27.16
C ALA A 406 -19.21 33.13 -26.16
N ASP A 407 -18.37 32.22 -25.69
CA ASP A 407 -17.17 32.60 -24.94
C ASP A 407 -16.06 33.04 -25.92
N PHE A 408 -15.61 34.28 -25.80
CA PHE A 408 -14.53 34.81 -26.63
C PHE A 408 -13.71 35.90 -25.94
N ILE A 409 -12.45 35.99 -26.34
CA ILE A 409 -11.48 36.99 -25.86
C ILE A 409 -11.16 37.97 -26.99
N VAL A 410 -11.11 39.28 -26.68
CA VAL A 410 -10.66 40.31 -27.62
C VAL A 410 -9.20 40.68 -27.32
N SER A 411 -8.33 40.56 -28.32
CA SER A 411 -6.90 40.90 -28.23
C SER A 411 -6.49 41.72 -29.45
N GLY A 412 -6.51 43.05 -29.31
CA GLY A 412 -6.25 43.98 -30.43
C GLY A 412 -7.32 43.86 -31.52
N ASN A 413 -6.92 43.49 -32.73
CA ASN A 413 -7.82 43.27 -33.87
C ASN A 413 -8.31 41.81 -34.00
N ARG A 414 -8.06 40.96 -32.98
CA ARG A 414 -8.37 39.54 -32.97
C ARG A 414 -9.49 39.22 -31.99
N HIS A 415 -10.45 38.42 -32.43
CA HIS A 415 -11.46 37.80 -31.58
C HIS A 415 -11.18 36.30 -31.51
N ILE A 416 -11.02 35.77 -30.30
CA ILE A 416 -10.62 34.38 -30.04
C ILE A 416 -11.80 33.68 -29.39
N ILE A 417 -12.55 32.90 -30.16
CA ILE A 417 -13.66 32.08 -29.64
C ILE A 417 -13.06 30.85 -28.97
N GLN A 418 -13.54 30.51 -27.78
CA GLN A 418 -13.14 29.30 -27.03
C GLN A 418 -14.30 28.30 -26.99
N THR A 419 -14.04 27.04 -27.36
CA THR A 419 -15.06 25.98 -27.37
C THR A 419 -14.45 24.59 -27.22
N THR A 420 -15.09 23.70 -26.47
CA THR A 420 -14.67 22.28 -26.31
C THR A 420 -15.27 21.36 -27.37
N THR A 421 -16.37 21.79 -28.00
CA THR A 421 -17.05 21.07 -29.08
C THR A 421 -17.11 21.90 -30.37
N PRO A 422 -17.07 21.27 -31.55
CA PRO A 422 -17.36 21.96 -32.81
C PRO A 422 -18.75 22.59 -32.78
N GLY A 423 -18.91 23.75 -33.42
CA GLY A 423 -20.14 24.54 -33.30
C GLY A 423 -20.31 25.60 -34.38
N THR A 424 -21.44 26.29 -34.34
CA THR A 424 -21.74 27.40 -35.25
C THR A 424 -21.77 28.72 -34.49
N PHE A 425 -21.03 29.70 -35.00
CA PHE A 425 -20.84 31.01 -34.42
C PHE A 425 -21.33 32.10 -35.38
N GLN A 426 -22.12 33.03 -34.86
CA GLN A 426 -22.71 34.15 -35.58
C GLN A 426 -22.08 35.45 -35.09
N ILE A 427 -21.39 36.14 -35.99
CA ILE A 427 -20.81 37.45 -35.75
C ILE A 427 -21.90 38.50 -35.87
N ILE A 428 -22.02 39.35 -34.85
CA ILE A 428 -22.89 40.51 -34.82
C ILE A 428 -21.99 41.74 -34.84
N ARG A 429 -21.99 42.44 -35.97
CA ARG A 429 -21.25 43.69 -36.13
C ARG A 429 -22.12 44.80 -35.55
N ASN A 430 -21.64 45.42 -34.49
CA ASN A 430 -22.21 46.63 -33.90
C ASN A 430 -21.56 47.87 -34.50
#